data_AF-A0A9N9JRJ5-F1
#
_entry.id   AF-A0A9N9JRJ5-F1
#
_cell.length_a   1.000
_cell.length_b   1.000
_cell.length_c   1.000
_cell.angle_alpha   90.00
_cell.angle_beta   90.00
_cell.angle_gamma   90.00
#
_symmetry.space_group_name_H-M   'P 1'
#
loop_
_entity.id
_entity.type
_entity.pdbx_description
1 polymer ?
#
loop_
_entity_poly.entity_id
_entity_poly.type
_entity_poly.pdbx_seq_one_letter_code
_entity_poly.pdbx_strand_id
1 'polypeptide(L)'
;LHALAARLNLHFSDPKLLLQAVTHRTFTDTELPSNEGYRVLGNHAIGLYVTEYLHIKHPLLPLSCLQKALTGYCGHLSLSAFGQEVGLQHVVRWVPISDEKLFKHSKHFDNMVTNKHKSDSSIKPSKSKQTNIGTVVAGSVQAIIG
;
A
#
# COMPACT_ATOMS: atom_id res chain seq x y z
N LEU A 1 13.33 -3.55 13.57
CA LEU A 1 12.53 -2.32 13.75
C LEU A 1 13.39 -1.15 14.24
N HIS A 2 14.08 -1.24 15.39
CA HIS A 2 14.89 -0.15 15.93
C HIS A 2 15.98 0.38 14.97
N ALA A 3 16.65 -0.51 14.23
CA ALA A 3 17.63 -0.10 13.22
C ALA A 3 17.03 0.76 12.08
N LEU A 4 15.77 0.49 11.70
CA LEU A 4 15.05 1.31 10.71
C LEU A 4 14.71 2.68 11.29
N ALA A 5 14.21 2.73 12.53
CA ALA A 5 13.90 3.98 13.22
C ALA A 5 15.15 4.88 13.33
N ALA A 6 16.29 4.30 13.72
CA ALA A 6 17.56 5.01 13.78
C ALA A 6 18.02 5.53 12.41
N ARG A 7 17.90 4.72 11.35
CA ARG A 7 18.28 5.10 9.97
C ARG A 7 17.45 6.27 9.45
N LEU A 8 16.15 6.27 9.73
CA LEU A 8 15.21 7.31 9.30
C LEU A 8 15.11 8.47 10.30
N ASN A 9 15.89 8.45 11.38
CA ASN A 9 15.84 9.41 12.48
C ASN A 9 14.40 9.64 13.01
N LEU A 10 13.63 8.57 13.16
CA LEU A 10 12.25 8.60 13.61
C LEU A 10 12.15 8.41 15.12
N HIS A 11 11.54 9.37 15.79
CA HIS A 11 11.24 9.31 17.22
C HIS A 11 9.74 9.09 17.42
N PHE A 12 9.37 7.86 17.82
CA PHE A 12 7.99 7.52 18.18
C PHE A 12 7.83 7.49 19.69
N SER A 13 6.73 8.08 20.20
CA SER A 13 6.38 8.01 21.62
C SER A 13 6.09 6.58 22.07
N ASP A 14 5.48 5.77 21.21
CA ASP A 14 5.25 4.35 21.43
C ASP A 14 5.85 3.52 20.26
N PRO A 15 6.79 2.61 20.51
CA PRO A 15 7.35 1.73 19.47
C PRO A 15 6.30 0.83 18.79
N LYS A 16 5.14 0.59 19.43
CA LYS A 16 4.05 -0.19 18.82
C LYS A 16 3.44 0.50 17.61
N LEU A 17 3.51 1.83 17.51
CA LEU A 17 2.99 2.58 16.35
C LEU A 17 3.81 2.27 15.09
N LEU A 18 5.15 2.32 15.20
CA LEU A 18 6.02 1.93 14.10
C LEU A 18 5.84 0.45 13.73
N LEU A 19 5.65 -0.40 14.74
CA LEU A 19 5.39 -1.82 14.55
C LEU A 19 4.05 -2.07 13.84
N GLN A 20 3.03 -1.26 14.11
CA GLN A 20 1.73 -1.27 13.44
C GLN A 20 1.84 -0.77 12.01
N ALA A 21 2.57 0.33 11.77
CA ALA A 21 2.77 0.92 10.44
C ALA A 21 3.40 -0.06 9.43
N VAL A 22 4.28 -0.95 9.90
CA VAL A 22 4.92 -1.99 9.07
C VAL A 22 4.13 -3.32 9.02
N THR A 23 2.91 -3.38 9.58
CA THR A 23 2.05 -4.58 9.54
C THR A 23 0.98 -4.47 8.48
N HIS A 24 1.11 -5.28 7.43
CA HIS A 24 0.10 -5.38 6.41
C HIS A 24 -1.12 -6.17 6.87
N ARG A 25 -2.30 -5.87 6.33
CA ARG A 25 -3.57 -6.57 6.63
C ARG A 25 -3.56 -8.09 6.41
N THR A 26 -2.61 -8.62 5.63
CA THR A 26 -2.50 -10.08 5.42
C THR A 26 -1.77 -10.79 6.55
N PHE A 27 -1.12 -10.05 7.44
CA PHE A 27 -0.47 -10.59 8.61
C PHE A 27 -1.48 -10.66 9.77
N THR A 28 -2.03 -11.84 10.02
CA THR A 28 -3.08 -12.07 11.04
C THR A 28 -2.53 -12.52 12.39
N ASP A 29 -1.23 -12.76 12.50
CA ASP A 29 -0.56 -13.29 13.70
C ASP A 29 -0.19 -12.19 14.71
N THR A 30 -1.05 -11.17 14.85
CA THR A 30 -0.81 -10.03 15.76
C THR A 30 -2.08 -9.55 16.43
N GLU A 31 -1.95 -9.18 17.71
CA GLU A 31 -2.98 -8.45 18.46
C GLU A 31 -3.12 -6.98 18.02
N LEU A 32 -2.18 -6.48 17.22
CA LEU A 32 -2.19 -5.11 16.70
C LEU A 32 -3.09 -4.99 15.45
N PRO A 33 -3.80 -3.86 15.28
CA PRO A 33 -4.56 -3.61 14.07
C PRO A 33 -3.64 -3.47 12.84
N SER A 34 -4.19 -3.62 11.65
CA SER A 34 -3.44 -3.46 10.40
C SER A 34 -3.07 -1.99 10.13
N ASN A 35 -2.08 -1.77 9.26
CA ASN A 35 -1.64 -0.44 8.84
C ASN A 35 -2.58 0.31 7.88
N GLU A 36 -3.77 -0.23 7.56
CA GLU A 36 -4.67 0.33 6.54
C GLU A 36 -5.10 1.77 6.86
N GLY A 37 -5.44 2.06 8.11
CA GLY A 37 -5.86 3.41 8.54
C GLY A 37 -4.74 4.44 8.36
N TYR A 38 -3.54 4.12 8.86
CA TYR A 38 -2.35 4.95 8.71
C TYR A 38 -1.95 5.12 7.25
N ARG A 39 -2.07 4.06 6.43
CA ARG A 39 -1.80 4.14 4.99
C ARG A 39 -2.70 5.17 4.31
N VAL A 40 -4.00 5.17 4.65
CA VAL A 40 -4.95 6.14 4.08
C VAL A 40 -4.58 7.55 4.52
N LEU A 41 -4.30 7.76 5.81
CA LEU A 41 -3.91 9.07 6.33
C LEU A 41 -2.63 9.59 5.66
N GLY A 42 -1.58 8.77 5.61
CA GLY A 42 -0.30 9.15 5.00
C GLY A 42 -0.38 9.37 3.50
N ASN A 43 -1.27 8.66 2.79
CA ASN A 43 -1.52 8.93 1.36
C ASN A 43 -2.12 10.32 1.13
N HIS A 44 -2.99 10.80 2.03
CA HIS A 44 -3.51 12.17 1.95
C HIS A 44 -2.44 13.19 2.35
N ALA A 45 -1.70 12.93 3.44
CA ALA A 45 -0.65 13.82 3.92
C ALA A 45 0.45 14.04 2.86
N ILE A 46 0.98 12.96 2.27
CA ILE A 46 2.00 13.08 1.23
C ILE A 46 1.45 13.77 -0.03
N GLY A 47 0.20 13.48 -0.40
CA GLY A 47 -0.46 14.12 -1.53
C GLY A 47 -0.56 15.64 -1.33
N LEU A 48 -0.92 16.08 -0.12
CA LEU A 48 -0.98 17.48 0.26
C LEU A 48 0.40 18.16 0.17
N TYR A 49 1.40 17.65 0.88
CA TYR A 49 2.73 18.27 0.95
C TYR A 49 3.45 18.29 -0.40
N VAL A 50 3.34 17.22 -1.19
CA VAL A 50 3.94 17.18 -2.53
C VAL A 50 3.23 18.14 -3.47
N THR A 51 1.90 18.26 -3.37
CA THR A 51 1.14 19.23 -4.19
C THR A 51 1.52 20.66 -3.83
N GLU A 52 1.61 20.98 -2.52
CA GLU A 52 2.07 22.27 -2.03
C GLU A 52 3.48 22.60 -2.55
N TYR A 53 4.43 21.67 -2.41
CA TYR A 53 5.78 21.83 -2.90
C TYR A 53 5.82 22.11 -4.41
N LEU A 54 5.08 21.34 -5.20
CA LEU A 54 5.04 21.50 -6.66
C LEU A 54 4.38 22.82 -7.06
N HIS A 55 3.33 23.24 -6.36
CA HIS A 55 2.63 24.48 -6.65
C HIS A 55 3.48 25.71 -6.32
N ILE A 56 4.20 25.70 -5.19
CA ILE A 56 5.12 26.78 -4.81
C ILE A 56 6.29 26.85 -5.82
N LYS A 57 6.85 25.70 -6.21
CA LYS A 57 8.02 25.64 -7.10
C LYS A 57 7.68 25.96 -8.55
N HIS A 58 6.49 25.58 -9.00
CA HIS A 58 6.03 25.75 -10.38
C HIS A 58 4.57 26.30 -10.41
N PRO A 59 4.35 27.58 -10.07
CA PRO A 59 3.01 28.14 -9.93
C PRO A 59 2.17 28.11 -11.21
N LEU A 60 2.82 28.18 -12.38
CA LEU A 60 2.19 28.18 -13.70
C LEU A 60 2.13 26.78 -14.34
N LEU A 61 2.40 25.71 -13.59
CA LEU A 61 2.38 24.36 -14.11
C LEU A 61 0.94 23.96 -14.49
N PRO A 62 0.69 23.52 -15.74
CA PRO A 62 -0.64 23.05 -16.13
C PRO A 62 -1.10 21.87 -15.29
N LEU A 63 -2.41 21.80 -15.01
CA LEU A 63 -2.99 20.77 -14.13
C LEU A 63 -2.64 19.34 -14.55
N SER A 64 -2.66 19.04 -15.85
CA SER A 64 -2.32 17.72 -16.38
C SER A 64 -0.85 17.34 -16.11
N CYS A 65 0.05 18.32 -16.17
CA CYS A 65 1.46 18.14 -15.82
C CYS A 65 1.64 18.01 -14.30
N LEU A 66 0.90 18.79 -13.51
CA LEU A 66 0.91 18.70 -12.05
C LEU A 66 0.47 17.32 -11.56
N GLN A 67 -0.59 16.75 -12.13
CA GLN A 67 -1.06 15.39 -11.79
C GLN A 67 -0.02 14.30 -12.12
N LYS A 68 0.68 14.43 -13.25
CA LYS A 68 1.76 13.52 -13.64
C LYS A 68 2.96 13.67 -12.71
N ALA A 69 3.34 14.90 -12.37
CA ALA A 69 4.40 15.19 -11.42
C ALA A 69 4.06 14.59 -10.06
N LEU A 70 2.86 14.84 -9.53
CA LEU A 70 2.38 14.28 -8.27
C LEU A 70 2.48 12.74 -8.28
N THR A 71 1.99 12.09 -9.34
CA THR A 71 2.12 10.64 -9.52
C THR A 71 3.58 10.17 -9.57
N GLY A 72 4.49 10.96 -10.16
CA GLY A 72 5.92 10.66 -10.17
C GLY A 72 6.59 10.78 -8.80
N TYR A 73 6.15 11.69 -7.94
CA TYR A 73 6.70 11.87 -6.60
C TYR A 73 6.13 10.88 -5.57
N CYS A 74 4.80 10.77 -5.49
CA CYS A 74 4.12 9.98 -4.44
C CYS A 74 3.36 8.77 -5.00
N GLY A 75 3.62 8.36 -6.24
CA GLY A 75 3.05 7.16 -6.83
C GLY A 75 3.57 5.88 -6.18
N HIS A 76 2.82 4.79 -6.34
CA HIS A 76 3.15 3.50 -5.73
C HIS A 76 4.55 2.99 -6.15
N LEU A 77 4.96 3.23 -7.40
CA LEU A 77 6.28 2.81 -7.88
C LEU A 77 7.40 3.58 -7.17
N SER A 78 7.29 4.91 -7.07
CA SER A 78 8.27 5.76 -6.41
C SER A 78 8.37 5.46 -4.92
N LEU A 79 7.22 5.26 -4.24
CA LEU A 79 7.18 4.88 -2.83
C LEU A 79 7.71 3.47 -2.59
N SER A 80 7.48 2.53 -3.52
CA SER A 80 8.06 1.20 -3.45
C SER A 80 9.58 1.25 -3.58
N ALA A 81 10.10 2.02 -4.54
CA ALA A 81 11.54 2.18 -4.75
C ALA A 81 12.20 2.83 -3.53
N PHE A 82 11.65 3.95 -3.05
CA PHE A 82 12.11 4.60 -1.83
C PHE A 82 12.07 3.66 -0.61
N GLY A 83 10.97 2.93 -0.43
CA GLY A 83 10.85 1.95 0.64
C GLY A 83 11.91 0.84 0.57
N GLN A 84 12.31 0.44 -0.64
CA GLN A 84 13.38 -0.54 -0.84
C GLN A 84 14.77 0.03 -0.49
N GLU A 85 15.04 1.28 -0.88
CA GLU A 85 16.30 1.98 -0.57
C GLU A 85 16.52 2.13 0.93
N VAL A 86 15.47 2.41 1.70
CA VAL A 86 15.56 2.54 3.16
C VAL A 86 15.54 1.21 3.91
N GLY A 87 15.42 0.08 3.20
CA GLY A 87 15.45 -1.26 3.76
C GLY A 87 14.12 -1.75 4.35
N LEU A 88 13.00 -1.18 3.94
CA LEU A 88 11.67 -1.49 4.48
C LEU A 88 11.22 -2.93 4.14
N GLN A 89 11.67 -3.48 3.02
CA GLN A 89 11.43 -4.86 2.58
C GLN A 89 11.84 -5.92 3.62
N HIS A 90 12.79 -5.60 4.50
CA HIS A 90 13.28 -6.51 5.54
C HIS A 90 12.51 -6.41 6.86
N VAL A 91 11.64 -5.39 7.00
CA VAL A 91 10.97 -5.07 8.27
C VAL A 91 9.45 -5.23 8.17
N VAL A 92 8.90 -5.10 6.97
CA VAL A 92 7.47 -5.24 6.68
C VAL A 92 7.00 -6.65 7.00
N ARG A 93 5.91 -6.74 7.77
CA ARG A 93 5.25 -7.99 8.12
C ARG A 93 4.06 -8.19 7.22
N TRP A 94 4.14 -9.21 6.38
CA TRP A 94 3.07 -9.57 5.45
C TRP A 94 3.17 -11.06 5.11
N VAL A 95 2.03 -11.64 4.75
CA VAL A 95 1.97 -13.00 4.22
C VAL A 95 1.70 -12.91 2.72
N PRO A 96 2.55 -13.49 1.86
CA PRO A 96 2.28 -13.58 0.43
C PRO A 96 1.04 -14.46 0.19
N ILE A 97 0.27 -14.14 -0.85
CA ILE A 97 -0.84 -15.00 -1.23
C ILE A 97 -0.26 -16.30 -1.77
N SER A 98 -0.42 -17.39 -1.01
CA SER A 98 -0.02 -18.73 -1.44
C SER A 98 -0.89 -19.22 -2.61
N ASP A 99 -0.29 -20.01 -3.50
CA ASP A 99 -0.99 -20.60 -4.66
C ASP A 99 -2.24 -21.40 -4.25
N GLU A 100 -2.22 -22.06 -3.09
CA GLU A 100 -3.39 -22.75 -2.56
C GLU A 100 -4.61 -21.84 -2.35
N LYS A 101 -4.39 -20.60 -1.89
CA LYS A 101 -5.48 -19.62 -1.72
C LYS A 101 -5.97 -19.11 -3.07
N LEU A 102 -5.09 -18.99 -4.06
CA LEU A 102 -5.46 -18.67 -5.45
C LEU A 102 -6.31 -19.79 -6.06
N PHE A 103 -5.90 -21.05 -5.89
CA PHE A 103 -6.64 -22.22 -6.39
C PHE A 103 -8.01 -22.38 -5.73
N LYS A 104 -8.13 -22.18 -4.41
CA LYS A 104 -9.42 -22.23 -3.70
C LYS A 104 -10.39 -21.16 -4.21
N HIS A 105 -9.89 -19.95 -4.50
CA HIS A 105 -10.70 -18.86 -5.04
C HIS A 105 -11.15 -19.12 -6.48
N SER A 106 -10.32 -19.77 -7.31
CA SER A 106 -10.71 -20.22 -8.66
C SER A 106 -11.82 -21.26 -8.59
N LYS A 107 -11.67 -22.31 -7.76
CA LYS A 107 -12.69 -23.36 -7.61
C LYS A 107 -14.02 -22.83 -7.07
N HIS A 108 -13.99 -21.87 -6.15
CA HIS A 108 -15.21 -21.21 -5.67
C HIS A 108 -15.89 -20.39 -6.78
N PHE A 109 -15.12 -19.72 -7.64
CA PHE A 109 -15.67 -19.01 -8.79
C PHE A 109 -16.29 -19.97 -9.80
N ASP A 110 -15.61 -21.07 -10.13
CA ASP A 110 -16.12 -22.09 -11.05
C ASP A 110 -17.43 -22.72 -10.53
N ASN A 111 -17.51 -23.04 -9.24
CA ASN A 111 -18.72 -23.57 -8.60
C ASN A 111 -19.87 -22.55 -8.53
N MET A 112 -19.55 -21.25 -8.56
CA MET A 112 -20.54 -20.17 -8.55
C MET A 112 -21.06 -19.87 -9.97
N VAL A 113 -20.23 -20.07 -11.00
CA VAL A 113 -20.60 -19.96 -12.42
C VAL A 113 -21.44 -21.15 -12.86
N THR A 114 -21.10 -22.37 -12.44
CA THR A 114 -21.88 -23.58 -12.77
C THR A 114 -23.29 -23.56 -12.17
N ASN A 115 -23.47 -22.96 -10.99
CA ASN A 115 -24.78 -22.73 -10.38
C ASN A 115 -25.58 -21.56 -10.98
N LYS A 116 -25.00 -20.77 -11.90
CA LYS A 116 -25.61 -19.56 -12.47
C LYS A 116 -26.05 -19.71 -13.93
N HIS A 117 -26.17 -20.93 -14.45
CA HIS A 117 -26.74 -21.19 -15.79
C HIS A 117 -28.26 -20.93 -15.92
N LYS A 118 -28.84 -20.10 -15.06
CA LYS A 118 -30.15 -19.46 -15.22
C LYS A 118 -30.08 -18.00 -14.77
N SER A 119 -29.59 -17.12 -15.64
CA SER A 119 -29.94 -15.69 -15.80
C SER A 119 -28.73 -14.80 -16.12
N ASP A 120 -28.96 -13.94 -17.10
CA ASP A 120 -28.05 -13.09 -17.87
C ASP A 120 -27.13 -12.13 -17.10
N SER A 121 -26.15 -11.65 -17.87
CA SER A 121 -25.35 -10.41 -17.76
C SER A 121 -24.02 -10.43 -16.97
N SER A 122 -22.95 -10.59 -17.75
CA SER A 122 -21.74 -9.73 -17.79
C SER A 122 -21.27 -9.02 -16.50
N ILE A 123 -20.96 -9.79 -15.45
CA ILE A 123 -20.12 -9.31 -14.34
C ILE A 123 -18.65 -9.53 -14.73
N LYS A 124 -17.95 -8.46 -15.14
CA LYS A 124 -16.48 -8.51 -15.30
C LYS A 124 -15.85 -8.72 -13.91
N PRO A 125 -15.01 -9.75 -13.69
CA PRO A 125 -14.38 -9.96 -12.40
C PRO A 125 -13.48 -8.78 -12.06
N SER A 126 -13.70 -8.18 -10.88
CA SER A 126 -12.78 -7.19 -10.32
C SER A 126 -11.40 -7.85 -10.20
N LYS A 127 -10.42 -7.37 -10.95
CA LYS A 127 -9.04 -7.89 -10.87
C LYS A 127 -8.60 -7.80 -9.41
N SER A 128 -8.46 -8.93 -8.73
CA SER A 128 -7.83 -8.95 -7.42
C SER A 128 -6.42 -8.42 -7.64
N LYS A 129 -6.13 -7.21 -7.15
CA LYS A 129 -4.79 -6.63 -7.25
C LYS A 129 -3.86 -7.59 -6.55
N GLN A 130 -3.06 -8.32 -7.32
CA GLN A 130 -2.06 -9.24 -6.82
C GLN A 130 -1.17 -8.46 -5.85
N THR A 131 -1.13 -8.90 -4.59
CA THR A 131 -0.39 -8.20 -3.53
C THR A 131 1.08 -8.56 -3.67
N ASN A 132 1.80 -7.70 -4.36
CA ASN A 132 3.25 -7.82 -4.54
C ASN A 132 3.97 -7.11 -3.40
N ILE A 133 5.19 -7.54 -3.09
CA ILE A 133 6.04 -6.92 -2.06
C ILE A 133 6.15 -5.40 -2.23
N GLY A 134 6.29 -4.92 -3.47
CA GLY A 134 6.38 -3.48 -3.75
C GLY A 134 5.14 -2.69 -3.34
N THR A 135 3.94 -3.26 -3.53
CA THR A 135 2.69 -2.67 -3.08
C THR A 135 2.62 -2.60 -1.56
N VAL A 136 3.09 -3.64 -0.87
CA VAL A 136 3.11 -3.69 0.59
C VAL A 136 4.13 -2.71 1.16
N VAL A 137 5.31 -2.63 0.56
CA VAL A 137 6.37 -1.67 0.92
C VAL A 137 5.88 -0.24 0.73
N ALA A 138 5.32 0.10 -0.43
CA ALA A 138 4.76 1.42 -0.69
C ALA A 138 3.65 1.78 0.33
N GLY A 139 2.76 0.84 0.62
CA GLY A 139 1.72 1.02 1.62
C GLY A 139 2.26 1.21 3.04
N SER A 140 3.39 0.59 3.36
CA SER A 140 4.06 0.76 4.65
C SER A 140 4.79 2.11 4.76
N VAL A 141 5.35 2.62 3.65
CA VAL A 141 5.88 4.00 3.61
C VAL A 141 4.77 5.01 3.92
N GLN A 142 3.62 4.87 3.26
CA GLN A 142 2.45 5.72 3.53
C GLN A 142 2.01 5.59 4.99
N ALA A 143 1.96 4.38 5.55
CA ALA A 143 1.59 4.16 6.93
C ALA A 143 2.59 4.69 7.97
N ILE A 144 3.86 4.89 7.62
CA ILE A 144 4.84 5.52 8.51
C ILE A 144 4.63 7.05 8.55
N ILE A 145 4.14 7.62 7.45
CA ILE A 145 3.89 9.06 7.33
C ILE A 145 2.58 9.48 8.02
N GLY A 146 1.56 8.61 8.00
CA GLY A 146 0.24 8.86 8.59
C GLY A 146 0.17 8.47 10.05
#